data_AF-A0A661MEI6-F1
#
_entry.id   AF-A0A661MEI6-F1
#
_cell.length_a   1.000
_cell.length_b   1.000
_cell.length_c   1.000
_cell.angle_alpha   90.00
_cell.angle_beta   90.00
_cell.angle_gamma   90.00
#
_symmetry.space_group_name_H-M   'P 1'
#
loop_
_entity.id
_entity.type
_entity.pdbx_description
1 polymer ?
#
loop_
_entity_poly.entity_id
_entity_poly.type
_entity_poly.pdbx_seq_one_letter_code
_entity_poly.pdbx_strand_id
1 'polypeptide(L)'
;MGAVVAGLVGNAILNPPYLAVLLEYFVPVMLLVAIMLGRITILEACLFLVRTTLMSAIKHMTAISQWIRAKIEEINSQQIVFFTRGDNLANLNRAMLYVQQNEHTNRIKIVTVVRSEDEVPPNLKHDLDFLNQAYPNIEIEFVVLTGVFSPELVQKLSEEWKIPTNLMFIGSPGTHFIYGLADFGGVRLII
;
A
#
# COMPACT_ATOMS: atom_id res chain seq x y z
N MET A 1 46.77 -12.26 52.14
CA MET A 1 45.48 -12.85 51.71
C MET A 1 44.92 -13.83 52.75
N GLY A 2 45.65 -14.89 53.16
CA GLY A 2 45.13 -15.93 54.09
C GLY A 2 44.66 -15.44 55.47
N ALA A 3 45.39 -14.52 56.13
CA ALA A 3 44.99 -13.99 57.43
C ALA A 3 43.72 -13.11 57.38
N VAL A 4 43.52 -12.39 56.28
CA VAL A 4 42.32 -11.55 56.05
C VAL A 4 41.10 -12.41 55.82
N VAL A 5 41.24 -13.48 55.02
CA VAL A 5 40.16 -14.45 54.78
C VAL A 5 39.82 -15.23 56.05
N ALA A 6 40.82 -15.67 56.82
CA ALA A 6 40.61 -16.35 58.10
C ALA A 6 39.91 -15.44 59.13
N GLY A 7 40.29 -14.15 59.20
CA GLY A 7 39.62 -13.17 60.04
C GLY A 7 38.17 -12.89 59.62
N LEU A 8 37.90 -12.82 58.31
CA LEU A 8 36.55 -12.61 57.76
C LEU A 8 35.64 -13.81 58.04
N VAL A 9 36.14 -15.03 57.85
CA VAL A 9 35.42 -16.28 58.15
C VAL A 9 35.20 -16.46 59.65
N GLY A 10 36.21 -16.12 60.48
CA GLY A 10 36.06 -16.12 61.93
C GLY A 10 34.99 -15.14 62.43
N ASN A 11 34.93 -13.94 61.83
CA ASN A 11 33.91 -12.94 62.16
C ASN A 11 32.51 -13.36 61.66
N ALA A 12 32.43 -13.99 60.49
CA ALA A 12 31.18 -14.54 59.95
C ALA A 12 30.54 -15.61 60.86
N ILE A 13 31.37 -16.43 61.53
CA ILE A 13 30.90 -17.51 62.42
C ILE A 13 30.60 -16.99 63.82
N LEU A 14 31.46 -16.11 64.36
CA LEU A 14 31.35 -15.65 65.76
C LEU A 14 30.37 -14.50 65.94
N ASN A 15 30.17 -13.67 64.91
CA ASN A 15 29.43 -12.41 65.01
C ASN A 15 28.66 -12.09 63.70
N PRO A 16 27.63 -12.89 63.34
CA PRO A 16 26.88 -12.74 62.09
C PRO A 16 26.31 -11.34 61.80
N PRO A 17 25.79 -10.58 62.80
CA PRO A 17 25.25 -9.24 62.56
C PRO A 17 26.30 -8.24 62.03
N TYR A 18 27.56 -8.38 62.44
CA TYR A 18 28.64 -7.47 62.02
C TYR A 18 29.04 -7.70 60.56
N LEU A 19 28.98 -8.94 60.08
CA LEU A 19 29.23 -9.27 58.67
C LEU A 19 28.14 -8.68 57.77
N ALA A 20 26.87 -8.70 58.21
CA ALA A 20 25.76 -8.13 57.46
C ALA A 20 25.93 -6.60 57.28
N VAL A 21 26.25 -5.89 58.37
CA VAL A 21 26.53 -4.45 58.33
C VAL A 21 27.74 -4.12 57.45
N LEU A 22 28.81 -4.94 57.51
CA LEU A 22 29.96 -4.79 56.63
C LEU A 22 29.58 -4.90 55.15
N LEU A 23 28.81 -5.93 54.77
CA LEU A 23 28.37 -6.13 53.38
C LEU A 23 27.42 -5.03 52.91
N GLU A 24 26.53 -4.56 53.79
CA GLU A 24 25.59 -3.46 53.51
C GLU A 24 26.31 -2.18 53.08
N TYR A 25 27.44 -1.84 53.70
CA TYR A 25 28.26 -0.70 53.27
C TYR A 25 29.26 -1.05 52.15
N PHE A 26 29.82 -2.26 52.15
CA PHE A 26 30.85 -2.66 51.20
C PHE A 26 30.32 -2.85 49.77
N VAL A 27 29.14 -3.47 49.60
CA VAL A 27 28.59 -3.75 48.27
C VAL A 27 28.27 -2.47 47.48
N PRO A 28 27.56 -1.46 48.03
CA PRO A 28 27.31 -0.22 47.30
C PRO A 28 28.59 0.53 46.92
N VAL A 29 29.58 0.56 47.82
CA VAL A 29 30.87 1.24 47.57
C VAL A 29 31.65 0.51 46.47
N MET A 30 31.74 -0.82 46.53
CA MET A 30 32.42 -1.61 45.50
C MET A 30 31.72 -1.52 44.15
N LEU A 31 30.38 -1.45 44.13
CA LEU A 31 29.61 -1.26 42.90
C LEU A 31 29.88 0.11 42.27
N LEU A 32 29.95 1.17 43.08
CA LEU A 32 30.30 2.52 42.61
C LEU A 32 31.72 2.52 42.02
N VAL A 33 32.70 1.94 42.72
CA VAL A 33 34.08 1.82 42.24
C VAL A 33 34.15 1.01 40.94
N ALA A 34 33.42 -0.10 40.83
CA ALA A 34 33.36 -0.90 39.61
C ALA A 34 32.78 -0.10 38.42
N ILE A 35 31.71 0.69 38.64
CA ILE A 35 31.15 1.58 37.62
C ILE A 35 32.18 2.64 37.20
N MET A 36 32.88 3.24 38.14
CA MET A 36 33.89 4.27 37.84
C MET A 36 35.09 3.70 37.06
N LEU A 37 35.57 2.51 37.44
CA LEU A 37 36.66 1.83 36.74
C LEU A 37 36.24 1.37 35.33
N GLY A 38 35.00 0.89 35.18
CA GLY A 38 34.44 0.42 33.92
C GLY A 38 33.70 1.48 33.09
N ARG A 39 33.77 2.76 33.46
CA ARG A 39 32.88 3.82 32.93
C ARG A 39 32.86 3.93 31.41
N ILE A 40 34.01 3.73 30.75
CA ILE A 40 34.14 3.83 29.29
C ILE A 40 33.46 2.63 28.63
N THR A 41 33.72 1.42 29.12
CA THR A 41 33.10 0.19 28.61
C THR A 41 31.58 0.20 28.78
N ILE A 42 31.07 0.77 29.89
CA ILE A 42 29.63 0.95 30.10
C ILE A 42 29.04 1.91 29.06
N LEU A 43 29.71 3.03 28.79
CA LEU A 43 29.27 4.00 27.78
C LEU A 43 29.29 3.40 26.36
N GLU A 44 30.31 2.61 26.02
CA GLU A 44 30.40 1.90 24.75
C GLU A 44 29.28 0.86 24.60
N ALA A 45 28.98 0.09 25.66
CA ALA A 45 27.86 -0.84 25.68
C ALA A 45 26.51 -0.13 25.50
N CYS A 46 26.29 1.00 26.20
CA CYS A 46 25.10 1.83 26.01
C CYS A 46 25.00 2.34 24.57
N LEU A 47 26.11 2.81 23.99
CA LEU A 47 26.13 3.30 22.61
C LEU A 47 25.82 2.18 21.62
N PHE A 48 26.35 0.98 21.83
CA PHE A 48 26.07 -0.20 21.01
C PHE A 48 24.58 -0.58 21.07
N LEU A 49 23.98 -0.56 22.26
CA LEU A 49 22.54 -0.82 22.43
C LEU A 49 21.70 0.21 21.68
N VAL A 50 22.00 1.51 21.81
CA VAL A 50 21.30 2.58 21.08
C VAL A 50 21.43 2.40 19.57
N ARG A 51 22.64 2.13 19.07
CA ARG A 51 22.86 1.93 17.62
C ARG A 51 22.12 0.71 17.08
N THR A 52 22.11 -0.38 17.83
CA THR A 52 21.47 -1.65 17.42
C THR A 52 19.95 -1.49 17.35
N THR A 53 19.34 -0.87 18.37
CA THR A 53 17.89 -0.63 18.37
C THR A 53 17.50 0.34 17.25
N LEU A 54 18.29 1.40 17.04
CA LEU A 54 18.03 2.38 15.98
C LEU A 54 18.14 1.76 14.57
N MET A 55 19.18 0.96 14.31
CA MET A 55 19.34 0.27 13.02
C MET A 55 18.18 -0.70 12.75
N SER A 56 17.74 -1.46 13.76
CA SER A 56 16.60 -2.36 13.61
C SER A 56 15.31 -1.57 13.33
N ALA A 57 15.07 -0.49 14.07
CA ALA A 57 13.90 0.37 13.88
C ALA A 57 13.85 0.97 12.46
N ILE A 58 14.98 1.48 11.95
CA ILE A 58 15.08 2.03 10.60
C ILE A 58 14.76 0.97 9.55
N LYS A 59 15.27 -0.27 9.70
CA LYS A 59 15.02 -1.36 8.76
C LYS A 59 13.54 -1.78 8.72
N HIS A 60 12.87 -1.81 9.87
CA HIS A 60 11.42 -2.06 9.90
C HIS A 60 10.65 -0.92 9.23
N MET A 61 11.06 0.32 9.46
CA MET A 61 10.40 1.50 8.90
C MET A 61 10.51 1.54 7.36
N THR A 62 11.66 1.18 6.79
CA THR A 62 11.82 1.11 5.32
C THR A 62 10.97 0.01 4.71
N ALA A 63 10.88 -1.16 5.35
CA ALA A 63 10.01 -2.24 4.89
C ALA A 63 8.53 -1.83 4.89
N ILE A 64 8.06 -1.15 5.95
CA ILE A 64 6.70 -0.62 6.02
C ILE A 64 6.46 0.42 4.91
N SER A 65 7.41 1.33 4.68
CA SER A 65 7.29 2.33 3.62
C SER A 65 7.19 1.69 2.23
N GLN A 66 7.98 0.66 1.95
CA GLN A 66 7.91 -0.09 0.69
C GLN A 66 6.56 -0.80 0.54
N TRP A 67 6.04 -1.42 1.60
CA TRP A 67 4.73 -2.06 1.58
C TRP A 67 3.60 -1.05 1.31
N ILE A 68 3.63 0.12 1.95
CA ILE A 68 2.66 1.19 1.71
C ILE A 68 2.73 1.66 0.26
N ARG A 69 3.93 1.89 -0.28
CA ARG A 69 4.12 2.28 -1.69
C ARG A 69 3.58 1.22 -2.65
N ALA A 70 3.86 -0.05 -2.39
CA ALA A 70 3.34 -1.16 -3.20
C ALA A 70 1.82 -1.22 -3.14
N LYS A 71 1.19 -0.97 -1.98
CA LYS A 71 -0.26 -0.89 -1.85
C LYS A 71 -0.86 0.31 -2.57
N ILE A 72 -0.21 1.47 -2.52
CA ILE A 72 -0.64 2.65 -3.30
C ILE A 72 -0.55 2.35 -4.80
N GLU A 73 0.54 1.73 -5.25
CA GLU A 73 0.70 1.35 -6.66
C GLU A 73 -0.35 0.31 -7.08
N GLU A 74 -0.63 -0.68 -6.24
CA GLU A 74 -1.70 -1.65 -6.46
C GLU A 74 -3.06 -0.95 -6.65
N ILE A 75 -3.40 0.01 -5.79
CA ILE A 75 -4.63 0.81 -5.89
C ILE A 75 -4.64 1.67 -7.17
N ASN A 76 -3.54 2.37 -7.46
CA ASN A 76 -3.44 3.23 -8.64
C ASN A 76 -3.44 2.44 -9.95
N SER A 77 -2.95 1.20 -9.93
CA SER A 77 -2.95 0.30 -11.09
C SER A 77 -4.31 -0.36 -11.35
N GLN A 78 -5.30 -0.16 -10.46
CA GLN A 78 -6.64 -0.71 -10.67
C GLN A 78 -7.26 -0.12 -11.93
N GLN A 79 -7.40 -0.94 -12.96
CA GLN A 79 -7.86 -0.50 -14.26
C GLN A 79 -9.38 -0.27 -14.26
N ILE A 80 -9.81 0.90 -14.73
CA ILE A 80 -11.21 1.22 -14.95
C ILE A 80 -11.63 0.76 -16.34
N VAL A 81 -12.86 0.28 -16.51
CA VAL A 81 -13.43 -0.06 -17.81
C VAL A 81 -14.49 0.98 -18.17
N PHE A 82 -14.41 1.56 -19.36
CA PHE A 82 -15.42 2.45 -19.92
C PHE A 82 -16.01 1.85 -21.20
N PHE A 83 -17.28 1.51 -21.15
CA PHE A 83 -18.03 1.02 -22.30
C PHE A 83 -18.55 2.19 -23.14
N THR A 84 -18.21 2.19 -24.43
CA THR A 84 -18.60 3.22 -25.39
C THR A 84 -19.07 2.60 -26.69
N ARG A 85 -20.04 3.23 -27.35
CA ARG A 85 -20.39 2.93 -28.74
C ARG A 85 -19.43 3.60 -29.75
N GLY A 86 -18.50 4.42 -29.26
CA GLY A 86 -17.48 5.09 -30.07
C GLY A 86 -18.02 6.20 -30.97
N ASP A 87 -19.26 6.64 -30.74
CA ASP A 87 -19.98 7.59 -31.59
C ASP A 87 -19.73 9.06 -31.21
N ASN A 88 -19.04 9.35 -30.10
CA ASN A 88 -18.87 10.72 -29.61
C ASN A 88 -17.60 10.94 -28.75
N LEU A 89 -16.66 11.76 -29.25
CA LEU A 89 -15.46 12.22 -28.53
C LEU A 89 -15.79 12.93 -27.20
N ALA A 90 -16.92 13.63 -27.10
CA ALA A 90 -17.31 14.33 -25.87
C ALA A 90 -17.52 13.35 -24.70
N ASN A 91 -18.08 12.17 -24.95
CA ASN A 91 -18.30 11.15 -23.93
C ASN A 91 -16.97 10.55 -23.47
N LEU A 92 -16.05 10.30 -24.40
CA LEU A 92 -14.69 9.84 -24.08
C LEU A 92 -13.95 10.89 -23.25
N ASN A 93 -14.02 12.17 -23.63
CA ASN A 93 -13.41 13.25 -22.88
C ASN A 93 -13.98 13.39 -21.46
N ARG A 94 -15.30 13.22 -21.27
CA ARG A 94 -15.91 13.19 -19.93
C ARG A 94 -15.42 12.01 -19.11
N ALA A 95 -15.26 10.83 -19.71
CA ALA A 95 -14.68 9.67 -19.04
C ALA A 95 -13.23 9.96 -18.58
N MET A 96 -12.42 10.59 -19.43
CA MET A 96 -11.06 11.00 -19.07
C MET A 96 -11.03 11.99 -17.90
N LEU A 97 -11.88 13.02 -17.94
CA LEU A 97 -11.99 14.01 -16.86
C LEU A 97 -12.47 13.36 -15.55
N TYR A 98 -13.41 12.43 -15.63
CA TYR A 98 -13.88 11.70 -14.46
C TYR A 98 -12.76 10.90 -13.81
N VAL A 99 -12.02 10.11 -14.60
CA VAL A 99 -10.86 9.34 -14.11
C VAL A 99 -9.84 10.27 -13.48
N GLN A 100 -9.51 11.39 -14.14
CA GLN A 100 -8.53 12.35 -13.64
C GLN A 100 -8.93 13.02 -12.33
N GLN A 101 -10.21 13.29 -12.12
CA GLN A 101 -10.70 14.11 -10.99
C GLN A 101 -11.23 13.28 -9.82
N ASN A 102 -11.78 12.10 -10.07
CA ASN A 102 -12.60 11.39 -9.08
C ASN A 102 -12.07 9.98 -8.75
N GLU A 103 -11.18 9.43 -9.57
CA GLU A 103 -10.69 8.07 -9.40
C GLU A 103 -9.20 8.07 -9.06
N HIS A 104 -8.79 7.12 -8.23
CA HIS A 104 -7.40 7.00 -7.79
C HIS A 104 -6.52 6.23 -8.79
N THR A 105 -7.04 5.92 -9.98
CA THR A 105 -6.31 5.19 -11.03
C THR A 105 -5.95 6.08 -12.20
N ASN A 106 -4.89 5.69 -12.89
CA ASN A 106 -4.48 6.30 -14.15
C ASN A 106 -4.59 5.34 -15.34
N ARG A 107 -5.27 4.21 -15.22
CA ARG A 107 -5.45 3.23 -16.31
C ARG A 107 -6.91 3.11 -16.67
N ILE A 108 -7.23 3.34 -17.94
CA ILE A 108 -8.59 3.20 -18.49
C ILE A 108 -8.61 2.22 -19.67
N LYS A 109 -9.50 1.25 -19.62
CA LYS A 109 -9.84 0.33 -20.71
C LYS A 109 -11.09 0.83 -21.41
N ILE A 110 -10.97 1.28 -22.64
CA ILE A 110 -12.10 1.70 -23.46
C ILE A 110 -12.55 0.49 -24.28
N VAL A 111 -13.80 0.08 -24.05
CA VAL A 111 -14.36 -1.12 -24.65
C VAL A 111 -15.53 -0.76 -25.55
N THR A 112 -15.47 -1.22 -26.79
CA THR A 112 -16.58 -1.10 -27.74
C THR A 112 -17.09 -2.48 -28.11
N VAL A 113 -18.40 -2.69 -27.91
CA VAL A 113 -19.08 -3.94 -28.25
C VAL A 113 -19.84 -3.74 -29.56
N VAL A 114 -19.44 -4.47 -30.60
CA VAL A 114 -19.99 -4.39 -31.97
C VAL A 114 -20.53 -5.73 -32.42
N ARG A 115 -21.45 -5.77 -33.39
CA ARG A 115 -21.93 -7.05 -33.96
C ARG A 115 -21.01 -7.60 -35.05
N SER A 116 -20.32 -6.69 -35.75
CA SER A 116 -19.28 -6.98 -36.75
C SER A 116 -18.13 -6.00 -36.57
N GLU A 117 -16.91 -6.40 -36.92
CA GLU A 117 -15.72 -5.51 -36.87
C GLU A 117 -15.90 -4.26 -37.74
N ASP A 118 -16.72 -4.33 -38.79
CA ASP A 118 -17.04 -3.20 -39.68
C ASP A 118 -17.89 -2.10 -39.02
N GLU A 119 -18.51 -2.40 -37.87
CA GLU A 119 -19.31 -1.42 -37.12
C GLU A 119 -18.45 -0.55 -36.19
N VAL A 120 -17.14 -0.80 -36.08
CA VAL A 120 -16.24 0.03 -35.27
C VAL A 120 -16.14 1.42 -35.91
N PRO A 121 -16.43 2.50 -35.17
CA PRO A 121 -16.39 3.84 -35.75
C PRO A 121 -14.98 4.18 -36.26
N PRO A 122 -14.83 4.60 -37.53
CA PRO A 122 -13.52 4.78 -38.16
C PRO A 122 -12.70 5.89 -37.48
N ASN A 123 -13.37 6.88 -36.91
CA ASN A 123 -12.73 8.00 -36.21
C ASN A 123 -12.34 7.68 -34.77
N LEU A 124 -12.84 6.58 -34.18
CA LEU A 124 -12.61 6.26 -32.78
C LEU A 124 -11.11 6.14 -32.47
N LYS A 125 -10.36 5.50 -33.36
CA LYS A 125 -8.90 5.37 -33.18
C LYS A 125 -8.21 6.74 -33.16
N HIS A 126 -8.59 7.63 -34.07
CA HIS A 126 -8.05 9.00 -34.11
C HIS A 126 -8.43 9.80 -32.85
N ASP A 127 -9.66 9.65 -32.38
CA ASP A 127 -10.15 10.28 -31.15
C ASP A 127 -9.38 9.80 -29.92
N LEU A 128 -9.07 8.50 -29.85
CA LEU A 128 -8.25 7.93 -28.77
C LEU A 128 -6.80 8.39 -28.83
N ASP A 129 -6.21 8.49 -30.03
CA ASP A 129 -4.86 9.02 -30.21
C ASP A 129 -4.78 10.49 -29.76
N PHE A 130 -5.80 11.29 -30.06
CA PHE A 130 -5.91 12.66 -29.57
C PHE A 130 -6.02 12.72 -28.04
N LEU A 131 -6.84 11.86 -27.42
CA LEU A 131 -6.98 11.81 -25.96
C LEU A 131 -5.69 11.33 -25.27
N ASN A 132 -4.97 10.38 -25.86
CA ASN A 132 -3.66 9.96 -25.37
C ASN A 132 -2.66 11.13 -25.31
N GLN A 133 -2.69 12.03 -26.30
CA GLN A 133 -1.85 13.24 -26.30
C GLN A 133 -2.34 14.29 -25.30
N ALA A 134 -3.66 14.46 -25.16
CA ALA A 134 -4.24 15.44 -24.24
C ALA A 134 -4.09 15.03 -22.77
N TYR A 135 -4.05 13.73 -22.47
CA TYR A 135 -4.00 13.18 -21.12
C TYR A 135 -2.80 12.22 -20.94
N PRO A 136 -1.55 12.71 -20.97
CA PRO A 136 -0.34 11.86 -20.97
C PRO A 136 -0.13 11.07 -19.68
N ASN A 137 -0.81 11.46 -18.60
CA ASN A 137 -0.73 10.76 -17.32
C ASN A 137 -1.71 9.60 -17.20
N ILE A 138 -2.61 9.40 -18.19
CA ILE A 138 -3.62 8.34 -18.20
C ILE A 138 -3.26 7.34 -19.31
N GLU A 139 -3.10 6.07 -18.95
CA GLU A 139 -2.87 4.97 -19.88
C GLU A 139 -4.21 4.49 -20.46
N ILE A 140 -4.39 4.66 -21.77
CA ILE A 140 -5.59 4.24 -22.48
C ILE A 140 -5.34 2.92 -23.21
N GLU A 141 -6.12 1.89 -22.86
CA GLU A 141 -6.17 0.61 -23.57
C GLU A 141 -7.48 0.51 -24.35
N PHE A 142 -7.42 0.20 -25.65
CA PHE A 142 -8.62 0.04 -26.47
C PHE A 142 -8.89 -1.41 -26.83
N VAL A 143 -10.12 -1.89 -26.59
CA VAL A 143 -10.55 -3.26 -26.88
C VAL A 143 -11.87 -3.26 -27.65
N VAL A 144 -11.91 -4.01 -28.74
CA VAL A 144 -13.14 -4.26 -29.51
C VAL A 144 -13.62 -5.68 -29.20
N LEU A 145 -14.91 -5.81 -28.86
CA LEU A 145 -15.56 -7.09 -28.59
C LEU A 145 -16.71 -7.32 -29.56
N THR A 146 -16.80 -8.53 -30.11
CA THR A 146 -17.93 -8.92 -30.96
C THR A 146 -19.05 -9.49 -30.10
N GLY A 147 -20.23 -8.88 -30.08
CA GLY A 147 -21.37 -9.34 -29.31
C GLY A 147 -22.47 -8.30 -29.12
N VAL A 148 -23.31 -8.52 -28.09
CA VAL A 148 -24.34 -7.58 -27.67
C VAL A 148 -24.01 -7.13 -26.25
N PHE A 149 -24.09 -5.82 -26.02
CA PHE A 149 -23.89 -5.27 -24.69
C PHE A 149 -25.04 -5.71 -23.75
N SER A 150 -24.74 -6.56 -22.78
CA SER A 150 -25.70 -7.09 -21.80
C SER A 150 -25.09 -7.18 -20.39
N PRO A 151 -25.90 -7.23 -19.32
CA PRO A 151 -25.40 -7.42 -17.96
C PRO A 151 -24.55 -8.70 -17.79
N GLU A 152 -24.92 -9.78 -18.47
CA GLU A 152 -24.18 -11.05 -18.44
C GLU A 152 -22.78 -10.89 -19.05
N LEU A 153 -22.66 -10.09 -20.12
CA LEU A 153 -21.36 -9.76 -20.70
C LEU A 153 -20.50 -8.97 -19.70
N VAL A 154 -21.07 -7.98 -19.02
CA VAL A 154 -20.35 -7.19 -18.01
C VAL A 154 -19.85 -8.09 -16.87
N GLN A 155 -20.69 -9.00 -16.37
CA GLN A 155 -20.29 -9.95 -15.33
C GLN A 155 -19.19 -10.90 -15.79
N LYS A 156 -19.31 -11.45 -17.01
CA LYS A 156 -18.29 -12.30 -17.61
C LYS A 156 -16.95 -11.57 -17.73
N LEU A 157 -16.96 -10.33 -18.20
CA LEU A 157 -15.76 -9.50 -18.33
C LEU A 157 -15.17 -9.12 -16.96
N SER A 158 -16.00 -8.95 -15.94
CA SER A 158 -15.56 -8.70 -14.57
C SER A 158 -14.74 -9.87 -14.02
N GLU A 159 -15.19 -11.10 -14.27
CA GLU A 159 -14.47 -12.32 -13.87
C GLU A 159 -13.20 -12.54 -14.71
N GLU A 160 -13.30 -12.35 -16.04
CA GLU A 160 -12.20 -12.57 -16.97
C GLU A 160 -11.05 -11.58 -16.73
N TRP A 161 -11.35 -10.30 -16.56
CA TRP A 161 -10.36 -9.25 -16.32
C TRP A 161 -10.03 -9.05 -14.84
N LYS A 162 -10.74 -9.73 -13.94
CA LYS A 162 -10.65 -9.53 -12.47
C LYS A 162 -10.83 -8.07 -12.06
N ILE A 163 -11.65 -7.33 -12.81
CA ILE A 163 -12.01 -5.95 -12.51
C ILE A 163 -13.41 -5.97 -11.91
N PRO A 164 -13.61 -5.47 -10.68
CA PRO A 164 -14.94 -5.47 -10.08
C PRO A 164 -15.89 -4.54 -10.85
N THR A 165 -17.18 -4.88 -10.89
CA THR A 165 -18.21 -4.17 -11.68
C THR A 165 -18.37 -2.70 -11.29
N ASN A 166 -18.00 -2.31 -10.08
CA ASN A 166 -18.00 -0.91 -9.61
C ASN A 166 -16.93 -0.02 -10.27
N LEU A 167 -15.90 -0.63 -10.88
CA LEU A 167 -14.89 0.05 -11.70
C LEU A 167 -15.21 -0.04 -13.20
N MET A 168 -16.38 -0.56 -13.55
CA MET A 168 -16.91 -0.55 -14.90
C MET A 168 -17.96 0.54 -15.02
N PHE A 169 -17.84 1.33 -16.09
CA PHE A 169 -18.65 2.50 -16.34
C PHE A 169 -19.24 2.40 -17.74
N ILE A 170 -20.45 2.90 -17.87
CA ILE A 170 -21.16 3.00 -19.14
C ILE A 170 -21.37 4.48 -19.40
N GLY A 171 -21.01 4.95 -20.59
CA GLY A 171 -21.37 6.31 -21.01
C GLY A 171 -22.88 6.48 -20.98
N SER A 172 -23.38 7.63 -20.49
CA SER A 172 -24.83 7.90 -20.41
C SER A 172 -25.52 7.50 -21.73
N PRO A 173 -26.40 6.49 -21.72
CA PRO A 173 -27.06 6.07 -22.93
C PRO A 173 -27.94 7.22 -23.44
N GLY A 174 -28.01 7.38 -24.77
CA GLY A 174 -29.07 8.17 -25.39
C GLY A 174 -30.46 7.60 -25.03
N THR A 175 -31.52 8.30 -25.40
CA THR A 175 -32.95 8.13 -25.02
C THR A 175 -33.59 6.73 -25.15
N HIS A 176 -32.84 5.68 -25.49
CA HIS A 176 -33.26 4.28 -25.48
C HIS A 176 -32.21 3.39 -24.80
N PHE A 177 -32.40 3.16 -23.50
CA PHE A 177 -31.73 2.07 -22.78
C PHE A 177 -32.80 1.19 -22.13
N ILE A 178 -32.76 -0.11 -22.44
CA ILE A 178 -33.81 -1.08 -22.03
C ILE A 178 -33.58 -1.65 -20.61
N TYR A 179 -32.38 -1.48 -20.05
CA TYR A 179 -31.97 -2.03 -18.76
C TYR A 179 -31.81 -0.95 -17.69
N GLY A 180 -32.19 -1.23 -16.45
CA GLY A 180 -31.99 -0.33 -15.32
C GLY A 180 -30.53 -0.39 -14.83
N LEU A 181 -29.99 0.73 -14.32
CA LEU A 181 -28.67 0.78 -13.67
C LEU A 181 -28.50 -0.26 -12.55
N ALA A 182 -29.60 -0.66 -11.92
CA ALA A 182 -29.63 -1.68 -10.87
C ALA A 182 -29.36 -3.11 -11.39
N ASP A 183 -29.63 -3.39 -12.67
CA ASP A 183 -29.48 -4.72 -13.28
C ASP A 183 -28.02 -5.07 -13.56
N PHE A 184 -27.13 -4.07 -13.60
CA PHE A 184 -25.69 -4.25 -13.83
C PHE A 184 -24.87 -4.44 -12.55
N GLY A 185 -25.52 -4.71 -11.41
CA GLY A 185 -24.81 -5.11 -10.19
C GLY A 185 -23.83 -4.08 -9.64
N GLY A 186 -24.11 -2.78 -9.78
CA GLY A 186 -23.31 -1.69 -9.20
C GLY A 186 -22.42 -0.90 -10.17
N VAL A 187 -22.60 -1.07 -11.48
CA VAL A 187 -21.98 -0.20 -12.51
C VAL A 187 -22.32 1.27 -12.27
N ARG A 188 -21.30 2.13 -12.39
CA ARG A 188 -21.42 3.59 -12.20
C ARG A 188 -21.63 4.29 -13.54
N LEU A 189 -22.46 5.33 -13.55
CA LEU A 189 -22.75 6.11 -14.75
C LEU A 189 -21.96 7.42 -14.73
N ILE A 190 -21.33 7.74 -15.86
CA ILE A 190 -20.64 9.03 -16.07
C ILE A 190 -21.53 9.86 -17.00
N ILE A 191 -21.98 11.01 -16.49
CA ILE A 191 -22.85 11.97 -17.20
C ILE A 191 -21.99 13.04 -17.88
#